data_AF-A0A962BZM1-F1
#
_entry.id   AF-A0A962BZM1-F1
#
_cell.length_a   1.000
_cell.length_b   1.000
_cell.length_c   1.000
_cell.angle_alpha   90.00
_cell.angle_beta   90.00
_cell.angle_gamma   90.00
#
_symmetry.space_group_name_H-M   'P 1'
#
loop_
_entity.id
_entity.type
_entity.pdbx_description
1 polymer ?
#
loop_
_entity_poly.entity_id
_entity_poly.type
_entity_poly.pdbx_seq_one_letter_code
_entity_poly.pdbx_strand_id
1 'polypeptide(L)'
;ASLMNFTLQPNGADYVSEDPNKLPQRVVNAVQVQLRAALQGQALQGLLSQSEGLVQSVREGLRQPDGLPSLGLELVSLAILAIKPTPDTARALEATVREQILKRADDALYQRRNSAIEQERAIKENELNTEIAVETKKRQIRETQMEAERAVLEKRQQIQAQEMQGRISQEKENETLTALRAGNAQREADARAYGMAALVRTVSGVDPKVLQALALGSADSGTIIAAAFQDLAQNAGKIGELNISPDLLKQLAQGASD
;
A
#
# COMPACT_ATOMS: atom_id res chain seq x y z
N ALA A 1 66.84 -73.30 -6.27
CA ALA A 1 65.95 -74.45 -6.06
C ALA A 1 66.74 -75.55 -5.36
N SER A 2 66.69 -75.63 -4.03
CA SER A 2 67.52 -76.57 -3.25
C SER A 2 66.79 -77.19 -2.06
N LEU A 3 65.47 -77.01 -1.96
CA LEU A 3 64.72 -77.37 -0.74
C LEU A 3 63.97 -78.71 -0.82
N MET A 4 63.83 -79.31 -2.01
CA MET A 4 63.08 -80.56 -2.19
C MET A 4 63.79 -81.53 -3.10
N ASN A 5 63.69 -82.82 -2.78
CA ASN A 5 64.24 -83.90 -3.58
C ASN A 5 63.15 -84.58 -4.42
N PHE A 6 63.19 -84.36 -5.73
CA PHE A 6 62.29 -84.99 -6.71
C PHE A 6 62.97 -86.15 -7.47
N THR A 7 64.06 -86.70 -6.96
CA THR A 7 64.73 -87.84 -7.61
C THR A 7 63.84 -89.07 -7.61
N LEU A 8 63.72 -89.70 -8.78
CA LEU A 8 63.01 -90.97 -8.96
C LEU A 8 63.93 -92.12 -8.55
N GLN A 9 63.35 -93.15 -7.93
CA GLN A 9 64.01 -94.42 -7.70
C GLN A 9 64.32 -95.10 -9.04
N PRO A 10 65.28 -96.06 -9.07
CA PRO A 10 65.64 -96.78 -10.30
C PRO A 10 64.48 -97.53 -10.98
N ASN A 11 63.36 -97.75 -10.27
CA ASN A 11 62.13 -98.34 -10.79
C ASN A 11 61.31 -97.37 -11.68
N GLY A 12 61.66 -96.08 -11.70
CA GLY A 12 61.00 -95.04 -12.49
C GLY A 12 59.58 -94.67 -12.02
N ALA A 13 59.08 -95.28 -10.93
CA ALA A 13 57.70 -95.13 -10.47
C ALA A 13 57.60 -94.40 -9.12
N ASP A 14 58.56 -94.62 -8.22
CA ASP A 14 58.55 -94.04 -6.88
C ASP A 14 59.63 -92.97 -6.73
N TYR A 15 59.41 -92.02 -5.82
CA TYR A 15 60.43 -91.04 -5.46
C TYR A 15 61.35 -91.56 -4.36
N VAL A 16 62.59 -91.08 -4.34
CA VAL A 16 63.56 -91.37 -3.26
C VAL A 16 63.17 -90.66 -1.95
N SER A 17 62.39 -89.58 -2.04
CA SER A 17 61.91 -88.78 -0.92
C SER A 17 60.39 -88.69 -0.90
N GLU A 18 59.81 -88.45 0.29
CA GLU A 18 58.40 -88.11 0.46
C GLU A 18 58.09 -86.63 0.19
N ASP A 19 59.10 -85.81 -0.14
CA ASP A 19 58.95 -84.37 -0.40
C ASP A 19 57.86 -84.05 -1.45
N PRO A 20 57.73 -84.81 -2.56
CA PRO A 20 56.69 -84.57 -3.55
C PRO A 20 55.27 -84.71 -2.97
N ASN A 21 55.07 -85.62 -2.02
CA ASN A 21 53.78 -85.82 -1.36
C ASN A 21 53.45 -84.67 -0.38
N LYS A 22 54.46 -83.97 0.13
CA LYS A 22 54.31 -82.86 1.08
C LYS A 22 54.18 -81.49 0.38
N LEU A 23 54.45 -81.42 -0.93
CA LEU A 23 54.37 -80.19 -1.72
C LEU A 23 52.97 -79.53 -1.71
N PRO A 24 51.85 -80.25 -1.92
CA PRO A 24 50.51 -79.64 -1.86
C PRO A 24 50.23 -78.94 -0.52
N GLN A 25 50.58 -79.59 0.59
CA GLN A 25 50.39 -79.03 1.93
C GLN A 25 51.25 -77.79 2.16
N ARG A 26 52.51 -77.79 1.68
CA ARG A 26 53.41 -76.62 1.77
C ARG A 26 52.92 -75.43 0.96
N VAL A 27 52.37 -75.67 -0.24
CA VAL A 27 51.73 -74.62 -1.06
C VAL A 27 50.54 -74.02 -0.33
N VAL A 28 49.65 -74.86 0.24
CA VAL A 28 48.52 -74.38 1.04
C VAL A 28 48.99 -73.52 2.20
N ASN A 29 50.03 -73.94 2.93
CA ASN A 29 50.57 -73.17 4.05
C ASN A 29 51.14 -71.81 3.60
N ALA A 30 51.88 -71.76 2.48
CA ALA A 30 52.42 -70.52 1.94
C ALA A 30 51.31 -69.52 1.56
N VAL A 31 50.25 -70.01 0.92
CA VAL A 31 49.05 -69.21 0.59
C VAL A 31 48.36 -68.72 1.86
N GLN A 32 48.19 -69.59 2.86
CA GLN A 32 47.54 -69.22 4.13
C GLN A 32 48.32 -68.15 4.90
N VAL A 33 49.66 -68.20 4.91
CA VAL A 33 50.50 -67.19 5.57
C VAL A 33 50.33 -65.83 4.89
N GLN A 34 50.39 -65.78 3.57
CA GLN A 34 50.20 -64.54 2.81
C GLN A 34 48.79 -63.98 2.95
N LEU A 35 47.76 -64.84 2.95
CA LEU A 35 46.38 -64.44 3.17
C LEU A 35 46.17 -63.88 4.59
N ARG A 36 46.74 -64.52 5.62
CA ARG A 36 46.69 -64.00 7.00
C ARG A 36 47.37 -62.64 7.13
N ALA A 37 48.54 -62.47 6.52
CA ALA A 37 49.24 -61.19 6.53
C ALA A 37 48.43 -60.08 5.84
N ALA A 38 47.79 -60.38 4.70
CA ALA A 38 46.98 -59.42 3.98
C ALA A 38 45.65 -59.07 4.68
N LEU A 39 45.12 -59.99 5.50
CA LEU A 39 43.92 -59.75 6.32
C LEU A 39 44.23 -58.97 7.60
N GLN A 40 45.47 -59.01 8.09
CA GLN A 40 45.88 -58.26 9.29
C GLN A 40 45.84 -56.75 9.01
N GLY A 41 45.03 -56.01 9.77
CA GLY A 41 44.90 -54.55 9.67
C GLY A 41 43.77 -54.05 8.76
N GLN A 42 43.03 -54.93 8.09
CA GLN A 42 41.89 -54.56 7.25
C GLN A 42 40.57 -54.72 8.01
N ALA A 43 39.65 -53.77 7.82
CA ALA A 43 38.28 -53.90 8.34
C ALA A 43 37.47 -54.87 7.47
N LEU A 44 36.68 -55.74 8.11
CA LEU A 44 35.83 -56.74 7.43
C LEU A 44 34.91 -56.12 6.36
N GLN A 45 34.38 -54.92 6.62
CA GLN A 45 33.53 -54.19 5.66
C GLN A 45 34.30 -53.75 4.41
N GLY A 46 35.57 -53.37 4.55
CA GLY A 46 36.46 -53.05 3.44
C GLY A 46 36.76 -54.30 2.60
N LEU A 47 37.02 -55.43 3.26
CA LEU A 47 37.29 -56.71 2.58
C LEU A 47 36.09 -57.22 1.77
N LEU A 48 34.86 -56.99 2.23
CA LEU A 48 33.64 -57.35 1.52
C LEU A 48 33.35 -56.46 0.30
N SER A 49 33.89 -55.24 0.28
CA SER A 49 33.68 -54.28 -0.81
C SER A 49 34.85 -54.19 -1.79
N GLN A 50 36.07 -54.54 -1.37
CA GLN A 50 37.32 -54.38 -2.13
C GLN A 50 38.13 -55.69 -2.17
N SER A 51 37.54 -56.76 -2.71
CA SER A 51 38.20 -58.07 -2.81
C SER A 51 39.37 -58.09 -3.80
N GLU A 52 39.37 -57.20 -4.80
CA GLU A 52 40.45 -57.12 -5.81
C GLU A 52 41.80 -56.71 -5.21
N GLY A 53 41.79 -55.76 -4.26
CA GLY A 53 43.01 -55.32 -3.59
C GLY A 53 43.66 -56.46 -2.80
N LEU A 54 42.85 -57.27 -2.11
CA LEU A 54 43.33 -58.45 -1.37
C LEU A 54 44.00 -59.48 -2.29
N VAL A 55 43.39 -59.77 -3.44
CA VAL A 55 43.96 -60.73 -4.42
C VAL A 55 45.32 -60.27 -4.91
N GLN A 56 45.48 -58.98 -5.21
CA GLN A 56 46.76 -58.43 -5.69
C GLN A 56 47.84 -58.51 -4.60
N SER A 57 47.53 -58.10 -3.37
CA SER A 57 48.51 -58.17 -2.26
C SER A 57 48.98 -59.60 -2.00
N VAL A 58 48.07 -60.59 -2.03
CA VAL A 58 48.45 -62.00 -1.85
C VAL A 58 49.26 -62.52 -3.03
N ARG A 59 48.91 -62.13 -4.26
CA ARG A 59 49.64 -62.50 -5.47
C ARG A 59 51.08 -61.98 -5.45
N GLU A 60 51.29 -60.75 -5.03
CA GLU A 60 52.61 -60.14 -4.88
C GLU A 60 53.43 -60.83 -3.79
N GLY A 61 52.83 -61.10 -2.62
CA GLY A 61 53.48 -61.82 -1.53
C GLY A 61 53.91 -63.24 -1.91
N LEU A 62 53.11 -63.95 -2.70
CA LEU A 62 53.44 -65.32 -3.15
C LEU A 62 54.54 -65.38 -4.22
N ARG A 63 54.78 -64.28 -4.94
CA ARG A 63 55.85 -64.15 -5.95
C ARG A 63 57.20 -63.78 -5.34
N GLN A 64 57.26 -63.44 -4.05
CA GLN A 64 58.53 -63.14 -3.39
C GLN A 64 59.44 -64.37 -3.30
N PRO A 65 60.78 -64.19 -3.21
CA PRO A 65 61.74 -65.29 -3.19
C PRO A 65 61.49 -66.32 -2.09
N ASP A 66 60.93 -65.90 -0.96
CA ASP A 66 60.61 -66.75 0.21
C ASP A 66 59.26 -67.50 0.06
N GLY A 67 58.53 -67.27 -1.04
CA GLY A 67 57.22 -67.85 -1.34
C GLY A 67 57.30 -69.08 -2.25
N LEU A 68 56.46 -69.10 -3.30
CA LEU A 68 56.39 -70.20 -4.28
C LEU A 68 57.69 -70.44 -5.08
N PRO A 69 58.47 -69.40 -5.46
CA PRO A 69 59.74 -69.59 -6.15
C PRO A 69 60.76 -70.43 -5.37
N SER A 70 60.75 -70.37 -4.03
CA SER A 70 61.61 -71.20 -3.19
C SER A 70 61.37 -72.71 -3.37
N LEU A 71 60.13 -73.07 -3.74
CA LEU A 71 59.67 -74.44 -3.99
C LEU A 71 59.83 -74.86 -5.46
N GLY A 72 60.29 -73.95 -6.33
CA GLY A 72 60.36 -74.17 -7.78
C GLY A 72 59.01 -74.08 -8.50
N LEU A 73 58.03 -73.38 -7.92
CA LEU A 73 56.69 -73.23 -8.46
C LEU A 73 56.44 -71.80 -8.97
N GLU A 74 55.72 -71.68 -10.08
CA GLU A 74 55.25 -70.41 -10.62
C GLU A 74 53.75 -70.23 -10.43
N LEU A 75 53.32 -69.04 -10.01
CA LEU A 75 51.92 -68.70 -9.84
C LEU A 75 51.30 -68.21 -11.17
N VAL A 76 50.40 -69.02 -11.72
CA VAL A 76 49.64 -68.68 -12.94
C VAL A 76 48.51 -67.69 -12.63
N SER A 77 47.62 -68.03 -11.70
CA SER A 77 46.48 -67.20 -11.32
C SER A 77 46.02 -67.47 -9.89
N LEU A 78 45.45 -66.46 -9.23
CA LEU A 78 44.82 -66.57 -7.92
C LEU A 78 43.48 -65.84 -7.99
N ALA A 79 42.41 -66.47 -7.50
CA ALA A 79 41.09 -65.86 -7.38
C ALA A 79 40.47 -66.25 -6.04
N ILE A 80 39.79 -65.30 -5.40
CA ILE A 80 39.02 -65.53 -4.17
C ILE A 80 37.56 -65.74 -4.57
N LEU A 81 37.02 -66.92 -4.25
CA LEU A 81 35.66 -67.29 -4.63
C LEU A 81 34.60 -66.59 -3.78
N ALA A 82 34.82 -66.50 -2.47
CA ALA A 82 33.92 -65.83 -1.55
C ALA A 82 34.64 -65.44 -0.26
N ILE A 83 34.30 -64.27 0.27
CA ILE A 83 34.64 -63.85 1.63
C ILE A 83 33.33 -63.85 2.40
N LYS A 84 33.18 -64.78 3.34
CA LYS A 84 31.95 -64.91 4.13
C LYS A 84 32.25 -64.65 5.60
N PRO A 85 31.60 -63.65 6.22
CA PRO A 85 31.65 -63.49 7.67
C PRO A 85 30.97 -64.67 8.37
N THR A 86 31.28 -64.89 9.64
CA THR A 86 30.53 -65.85 10.47
C THR A 86 29.09 -65.36 10.64
N PRO A 87 28.09 -66.23 10.85
CA PRO A 87 26.69 -65.83 10.96
C PRO A 87 26.43 -64.74 12.01
N ASP A 88 27.16 -64.75 13.12
CA ASP A 88 27.02 -63.73 14.18
C ASP A 88 27.57 -62.36 13.75
N THR A 89 28.70 -62.34 13.03
CA THR A 89 29.31 -61.10 12.53
C THR A 89 28.52 -60.52 11.35
N ALA A 90 27.94 -61.37 10.51
CA ALA A 90 27.00 -60.96 9.46
C ALA A 90 25.81 -60.20 10.06
N ARG A 91 25.15 -60.79 11.07
CA ARG A 91 24.03 -60.15 11.78
C ARG A 91 24.42 -58.82 12.44
N ALA A 92 25.61 -58.74 13.04
CA ALA A 92 26.10 -57.51 13.66
C ALA A 92 26.36 -56.38 12.64
N LEU A 93 26.93 -56.72 11.47
CA LEU A 93 27.13 -55.76 10.38
C LEU A 93 25.80 -55.27 9.81
N GLU A 94 24.84 -56.18 9.60
CA GLU A 94 23.49 -55.83 9.14
C GLU A 94 22.80 -54.87 10.11
N ALA A 95 22.88 -55.11 11.42
CA ALA A 95 22.31 -54.24 12.43
C ALA A 95 22.93 -52.82 12.38
N THR A 96 24.26 -52.74 12.23
CA THR A 96 24.98 -51.46 12.17
C THR A 96 24.60 -50.67 10.91
N VAL A 97 24.53 -51.34 9.76
CA VAL A 97 24.12 -50.71 8.49
C VAL A 97 22.66 -50.26 8.56
N ARG A 98 21.78 -51.08 9.13
CA ARG A 98 20.37 -50.74 9.34
C ARG A 98 20.23 -49.48 10.20
N GLU A 99 20.96 -49.39 11.30
CA GLU A 99 20.94 -48.23 12.19
C GLU A 99 21.46 -46.97 11.47
N GLN A 100 22.52 -47.08 10.68
CA GLN A 100 23.03 -45.96 9.89
C GLN A 100 22.01 -45.46 8.85
N ILE A 101 21.24 -46.37 8.23
CA ILE A 101 20.18 -46.00 7.29
C ILE A 101 19.05 -45.27 8.02
N LEU A 102 18.61 -45.78 9.18
CA LEU A 102 17.57 -45.15 9.99
C LEU A 102 18.00 -43.74 10.44
N LYS A 103 19.22 -43.61 10.97
CA LYS A 103 19.78 -42.31 11.36
C LYS A 103 19.81 -41.31 10.21
N ARG A 104 20.22 -41.73 9.02
CA ARG A 104 20.21 -40.85 7.83
C ARG A 104 18.80 -40.41 7.43
N ALA A 105 17.81 -41.28 7.57
CA ALA A 105 16.42 -40.94 7.30
C ALA A 105 15.90 -39.90 8.32
N ASP A 106 16.22 -40.09 9.60
CA ASP A 106 15.87 -39.14 10.66
C ASP A 106 16.56 -37.79 10.48
N ASP A 107 17.85 -37.79 10.12
CA ASP A 107 18.60 -36.56 9.82
C ASP A 107 17.98 -35.79 8.64
N ALA A 108 17.58 -36.49 7.58
CA ALA A 108 16.90 -35.89 6.44
C ALA A 108 15.53 -35.29 6.85
N LEU A 109 14.79 -35.98 7.72
CA LEU A 109 13.53 -35.49 8.27
C LEU A 109 13.74 -34.25 9.14
N TYR A 110 14.78 -34.26 9.98
CA TYR A 110 15.17 -33.11 10.81
C TYR A 110 15.51 -31.89 9.94
N GLN A 111 16.34 -32.08 8.91
CA GLN A 111 16.70 -31.01 7.97
C GLN A 111 15.48 -30.42 7.27
N ARG A 112 14.59 -31.28 6.77
CA ARG A 112 13.34 -30.84 6.13
C ARG A 112 12.45 -30.04 7.10
N ARG A 113 12.34 -30.50 8.35
CA ARG A 113 11.57 -29.80 9.39
C ARG A 113 12.18 -28.45 9.76
N ASN A 114 13.49 -28.39 9.92
CA ASN A 114 14.18 -27.13 10.24
C ASN A 114 14.00 -26.10 9.12
N SER A 115 14.16 -26.52 7.86
CA SER A 115 13.90 -25.67 6.70
C SER A 115 12.47 -25.13 6.67
N ALA A 116 11.46 -25.96 6.98
CA ALA A 116 10.07 -25.52 7.05
C ALA A 116 9.84 -24.49 8.17
N ILE A 117 10.45 -24.70 9.35
CA ILE A 117 10.35 -23.76 10.48
C ILE A 117 11.03 -22.42 10.16
N GLU A 118 12.20 -22.45 9.52
CA GLU A 118 12.89 -21.23 9.09
C GLU A 118 12.07 -20.45 8.06
N GLN A 119 11.45 -21.14 7.10
CA GLN A 119 10.52 -20.52 6.16
C GLN A 119 9.31 -19.91 6.88
N GLU A 120 8.72 -20.62 7.86
CA GLU A 120 7.59 -20.09 8.62
C GLU A 120 7.98 -18.84 9.43
N ARG A 121 9.17 -18.82 10.04
CA ARG A 121 9.70 -17.63 10.74
C ARG A 121 9.90 -16.47 9.77
N ALA A 122 10.50 -16.73 8.61
CA ALA A 122 10.70 -15.70 7.58
C ALA A 122 9.38 -15.14 7.03
N ILE A 123 8.37 -15.99 6.84
CA ILE A 123 7.03 -15.55 6.43
C ILE A 123 6.42 -14.65 7.50
N LYS A 124 6.42 -15.05 8.77
CA LYS A 124 5.91 -14.23 9.88
C LYS A 124 6.63 -12.89 10.00
N GLU A 125 7.95 -12.87 9.83
CA GLU A 125 8.72 -11.62 9.86
C GLU A 125 8.33 -10.70 8.69
N ASN A 126 8.18 -11.25 7.48
CA ASN A 126 7.70 -10.48 6.32
C ASN A 126 6.27 -9.97 6.50
N GLU A 127 5.38 -10.76 7.11
CA GLU A 127 4.01 -10.35 7.44
C GLU A 127 4.01 -9.17 8.41
N LEU A 128 4.79 -9.24 9.50
CA LEU A 128 4.93 -8.14 10.47
C LEU A 128 5.52 -6.88 9.82
N ASN A 129 6.56 -7.02 8.98
CA ASN A 129 7.12 -5.89 8.24
C ASN A 129 6.11 -5.26 7.29
N THR A 130 5.29 -6.09 6.65
CA THR A 130 4.19 -5.62 5.77
C THR A 130 3.15 -4.87 6.58
N GLU A 131 2.77 -5.36 7.76
CA GLU A 131 1.82 -4.69 8.67
C GLU A 131 2.34 -3.33 9.14
N ILE A 132 3.62 -3.24 9.53
CA ILE A 132 4.29 -1.98 9.87
C ILE A 132 4.27 -1.02 8.66
N ALA A 133 4.58 -1.51 7.46
CA ALA A 133 4.56 -0.71 6.24
C ALA A 133 3.15 -0.18 5.92
N VAL A 134 2.11 -0.98 6.14
CA VAL A 134 0.71 -0.56 5.96
C VAL A 134 0.34 0.52 6.98
N GLU A 135 0.65 0.34 8.26
CA GLU A 135 0.31 1.31 9.30
C GLU A 135 1.06 2.64 9.13
N THR A 136 2.34 2.60 8.77
CA THR A 136 3.11 3.81 8.44
C THR A 136 2.53 4.53 7.22
N LYS A 137 2.10 3.80 6.19
CA LYS A 137 1.44 4.40 5.02
C LYS A 137 0.08 5.02 5.38
N LYS A 138 -0.72 4.35 6.21
CA LYS A 138 -1.99 4.89 6.73
C LYS A 138 -1.78 6.18 7.53
N ARG A 139 -0.73 6.23 8.37
CA ARG A 139 -0.35 7.46 9.09
C ARG A 139 -0.01 8.58 8.11
N GLN A 140 0.83 8.30 7.12
CA GLN A 140 1.22 9.27 6.10
C GLN A 140 -0.01 9.79 5.32
N ILE A 141 -0.93 8.91 4.93
CA ILE A 141 -2.18 9.30 4.25
C ILE A 141 -3.00 10.24 5.14
N ARG A 142 -3.19 9.91 6.42
CA ARG A 142 -3.92 10.77 7.36
C ARG A 142 -3.26 12.14 7.55
N GLU A 143 -1.94 12.19 7.67
CA GLU A 143 -1.19 13.45 7.76
C GLU A 143 -1.41 14.30 6.50
N THR A 144 -1.26 13.73 5.31
CA THR A 144 -1.52 14.45 4.05
C THR A 144 -2.98 14.89 3.87
N GLN A 145 -3.94 14.10 4.35
CA GLN A 145 -5.36 14.48 4.34
C GLN A 145 -5.62 15.67 5.27
N MET A 146 -5.07 15.66 6.48
CA MET A 146 -5.21 16.78 7.42
C MET A 146 -4.54 18.06 6.87
N GLU A 147 -3.37 17.95 6.23
CA GLU A 147 -2.72 19.08 5.58
C GLU A 147 -3.58 19.64 4.43
N ALA A 148 -4.17 18.77 3.61
CA ALA A 148 -5.08 19.18 2.55
C ALA A 148 -6.33 19.87 3.11
N GLU A 149 -6.93 19.35 4.18
CA GLU A 149 -8.08 19.96 4.85
C GLU A 149 -7.72 21.34 5.44
N ARG A 150 -6.57 21.47 6.08
CA ARG A 150 -6.06 22.76 6.57
C ARG A 150 -5.89 23.77 5.44
N ALA A 151 -5.32 23.36 4.31
CA ALA A 151 -5.16 24.23 3.15
C ALA A 151 -6.53 24.69 2.59
N VAL A 152 -7.53 23.81 2.56
CA VAL A 152 -8.91 24.16 2.16
C VAL A 152 -9.53 25.17 3.14
N LEU A 153 -9.37 24.96 4.45
CA LEU A 153 -9.88 25.88 5.47
C LEU A 153 -9.21 27.26 5.38
N GLU A 154 -7.90 27.30 5.24
CA GLU A 154 -7.15 28.56 5.05
C GLU A 154 -7.61 29.29 3.79
N LYS A 155 -7.81 28.57 2.66
CA LYS A 155 -8.35 29.17 1.43
C LYS A 155 -9.76 29.71 1.62
N ARG A 156 -10.63 29.00 2.35
CA ARG A 156 -11.98 29.49 2.67
C ARG A 156 -11.94 30.76 3.52
N GLN A 157 -11.09 30.80 4.55
CA GLN A 157 -10.92 32.01 5.36
C GLN A 157 -10.40 33.17 4.51
N GLN A 158 -9.46 32.92 3.61
CA GLN A 158 -8.94 33.92 2.69
C GLN A 158 -10.03 34.48 1.76
N ILE A 159 -10.87 33.61 1.18
CA ILE A 159 -12.01 34.02 0.34
C ILE A 159 -13.01 34.86 1.16
N GLN A 160 -13.38 34.42 2.36
CA GLN A 160 -14.30 35.16 3.23
C GLN A 160 -13.75 36.54 3.62
N ALA A 161 -12.45 36.64 3.91
CA ALA A 161 -11.79 37.91 4.20
C ALA A 161 -11.83 38.84 2.98
N GLN A 162 -11.56 38.32 1.78
CA GLN A 162 -11.65 39.09 0.53
C GLN A 162 -13.08 39.56 0.25
N GLU A 163 -14.08 38.69 0.42
CA GLU A 163 -15.50 39.05 0.27
C GLU A 163 -15.94 40.11 1.28
N MET A 164 -15.49 40.01 2.53
CA MET A 164 -15.77 41.02 3.56
C MET A 164 -15.11 42.35 3.20
N GLN A 165 -13.86 42.33 2.74
CA GLN A 165 -13.16 43.53 2.28
C GLN A 165 -13.89 44.19 1.10
N GLY A 166 -14.36 43.40 0.13
CA GLY A 166 -15.17 43.88 -0.99
C GLY A 166 -16.51 44.47 -0.55
N ARG A 167 -17.18 43.87 0.44
CA ARG A 167 -18.40 44.44 1.04
C ARG A 167 -18.13 45.76 1.75
N ILE A 168 -17.04 45.86 2.51
CA ILE A 168 -16.65 47.11 3.18
C ILE A 168 -16.33 48.20 2.15
N SER A 169 -15.64 47.87 1.05
CA SER A 169 -15.35 48.87 0.00
C SER A 169 -16.61 49.34 -0.69
N GLN A 170 -17.55 48.43 -1.01
CA GLN A 170 -18.86 48.79 -1.57
C GLN A 170 -19.67 49.66 -0.62
N GLU A 171 -19.68 49.37 0.68
CA GLU A 171 -20.40 50.17 1.66
C GLU A 171 -19.82 51.59 1.76
N LYS A 172 -18.49 51.72 1.73
CA LYS A 172 -17.82 53.04 1.66
C LYS A 172 -18.19 53.80 0.39
N GLU A 173 -18.21 53.13 -0.77
CA GLU A 173 -18.65 53.75 -2.02
C GLU A 173 -20.11 54.20 -1.93
N ASN A 174 -21.00 53.39 -1.35
CA ASN A 174 -22.40 53.74 -1.11
C ASN A 174 -22.56 54.93 -0.16
N GLU A 175 -21.76 55.01 0.90
CA GLU A 175 -21.72 56.15 1.81
C GLU A 175 -21.35 57.43 1.06
N THR A 176 -20.29 57.39 0.24
CA THR A 176 -19.89 58.53 -0.59
C THR A 176 -20.97 58.92 -1.59
N LEU A 177 -21.60 57.96 -2.27
CA LEU A 177 -22.68 58.19 -3.22
C LEU A 177 -23.91 58.82 -2.53
N THR A 178 -24.21 58.37 -1.32
CA THR A 178 -25.32 58.92 -0.52
C THR A 178 -25.04 60.36 -0.10
N ALA A 179 -23.82 60.66 0.35
CA ALA A 179 -23.40 62.04 0.63
C ALA A 179 -23.48 62.94 -0.61
N LEU A 180 -23.03 62.45 -1.77
CA LEU A 180 -23.16 63.13 -3.06
C LEU A 180 -24.63 63.38 -3.43
N ARG A 181 -25.50 62.37 -3.27
CA ARG A 181 -26.95 62.50 -3.52
C ARG A 181 -27.61 63.50 -2.58
N ALA A 182 -27.29 63.47 -1.30
CA ALA A 182 -27.80 64.43 -0.32
C ALA A 182 -27.37 65.86 -0.68
N GLY A 183 -26.10 66.07 -1.02
CA GLY A 183 -25.60 67.38 -1.47
C GLY A 183 -26.22 67.85 -2.79
N ASN A 184 -26.48 66.93 -3.73
CA ASN A 184 -27.19 67.25 -4.97
C ASN A 184 -28.65 67.62 -4.72
N ALA A 185 -29.36 66.85 -3.88
CA ALA A 185 -30.75 67.10 -3.53
C ALA A 185 -30.92 68.43 -2.78
N GLN A 186 -29.98 68.77 -1.88
CA GLN A 186 -29.97 70.07 -1.21
C GLN A 186 -29.78 71.21 -2.21
N ARG A 187 -28.81 71.12 -3.12
CA ARG A 187 -28.61 72.13 -4.18
C ARG A 187 -29.83 72.26 -5.09
N GLU A 188 -30.50 71.17 -5.42
CA GLU A 188 -31.71 71.19 -6.22
C GLU A 188 -32.88 71.82 -5.46
N ALA A 189 -33.06 71.49 -4.18
CA ALA A 189 -34.05 72.10 -3.30
C ALA A 189 -33.81 73.60 -3.12
N ASP A 190 -32.55 74.02 -2.92
CA ASP A 190 -32.17 75.44 -2.82
C ASP A 190 -32.46 76.18 -4.13
N ALA A 191 -32.15 75.57 -5.28
CA ALA A 191 -32.47 76.14 -6.59
C ALA A 191 -33.99 76.28 -6.81
N ARG A 192 -34.79 75.26 -6.44
CA ARG A 192 -36.25 75.32 -6.48
C ARG A 192 -36.80 76.39 -5.53
N ALA A 193 -36.31 76.44 -4.29
CA ALA A 193 -36.71 77.44 -3.31
C ALA A 193 -36.37 78.85 -3.77
N TYR A 194 -35.20 79.07 -4.39
CA TYR A 194 -34.83 80.34 -5.00
C TYR A 194 -35.78 80.73 -6.14
N GLY A 195 -36.07 79.79 -7.05
CA GLY A 195 -37.02 80.01 -8.15
C GLY A 195 -38.44 80.33 -7.63
N MET A 196 -38.92 79.56 -6.65
CA MET A 196 -40.22 79.80 -5.99
C MET A 196 -40.24 81.12 -5.23
N ALA A 197 -39.17 81.49 -4.52
CA ALA A 197 -39.08 82.78 -3.82
C ALA A 197 -39.08 83.95 -4.80
N ALA A 198 -38.43 83.82 -5.97
CA ALA A 198 -38.50 84.80 -7.04
C ALA A 198 -39.94 84.95 -7.57
N LEU A 199 -40.65 83.83 -7.81
CA LEU A 199 -42.06 83.82 -8.21
C LEU A 199 -42.95 84.47 -7.15
N VAL A 200 -42.83 84.07 -5.88
CA VAL A 200 -43.57 84.67 -4.75
C VAL A 200 -43.28 86.16 -4.65
N ARG A 201 -42.03 86.61 -4.83
CA ARG A 201 -41.69 88.03 -4.83
C ARG A 201 -42.37 88.79 -5.98
N THR A 202 -42.47 88.22 -7.18
CA THR A 202 -43.23 88.83 -8.29
C THR A 202 -44.74 88.91 -8.02
N VAL A 203 -45.27 87.93 -7.29
CA VAL A 203 -46.70 87.79 -6.98
C VAL A 203 -47.11 88.56 -5.71
N SER A 204 -46.18 88.83 -4.79
CA SER A 204 -46.42 89.49 -3.50
C SER A 204 -46.91 90.94 -3.59
N GLY A 205 -46.79 91.58 -4.75
CA GLY A 205 -47.36 92.91 -5.03
C GLY A 205 -48.79 92.88 -5.61
N VAL A 206 -49.35 91.70 -5.86
CA VAL A 206 -50.69 91.52 -6.44
C VAL A 206 -51.70 91.35 -5.31
N ASP A 207 -52.83 92.08 -5.39
CA ASP A 207 -53.92 92.02 -4.41
C ASP A 207 -54.41 90.56 -4.25
N PRO A 208 -54.55 90.03 -3.01
CA PRO A 208 -55.04 88.67 -2.75
C PRO A 208 -56.33 88.31 -3.51
N LYS A 209 -57.22 89.28 -3.75
CA LYS A 209 -58.45 89.06 -4.54
C LYS A 209 -58.20 88.75 -6.01
N VAL A 210 -57.15 89.32 -6.61
CA VAL A 210 -56.77 89.08 -8.02
C VAL A 210 -56.09 87.71 -8.15
N LEU A 211 -55.31 87.29 -7.16
CA LEU A 211 -54.70 85.97 -7.13
C LEU A 211 -55.74 84.86 -6.98
N GLN A 212 -56.78 85.10 -6.17
CA GLN A 212 -57.90 84.20 -6.03
C GLN A 212 -58.71 84.10 -7.33
N ALA A 213 -58.93 85.22 -8.03
CA ALA A 213 -59.58 85.24 -9.35
C ALA A 213 -58.77 84.53 -10.45
N LEU A 214 -57.43 84.67 -10.45
CA LEU A 214 -56.55 83.96 -11.39
C LEU A 214 -56.49 82.45 -11.10
N ALA A 215 -56.45 82.06 -9.82
CA ALA A 215 -56.52 80.66 -9.43
C ALA A 215 -57.87 80.03 -9.81
N LEU A 216 -58.97 80.78 -9.69
CA LEU A 216 -60.32 80.37 -10.11
C LEU A 216 -60.47 80.28 -11.64
N GLY A 217 -59.65 81.00 -12.42
CA GLY A 217 -59.63 80.93 -13.88
C GLY A 217 -59.03 79.64 -14.45
N SER A 218 -58.29 78.88 -13.63
CA SER A 218 -57.70 77.58 -13.97
C SER A 218 -58.16 76.45 -13.03
N ALA A 219 -59.19 76.70 -12.23
CA ALA A 219 -59.72 75.75 -11.26
C ALA A 219 -60.82 74.88 -11.89
N ASP A 220 -60.95 73.63 -11.42
CA ASP A 220 -62.04 72.76 -11.85
C ASP A 220 -63.40 73.36 -11.46
N SER A 221 -64.43 73.03 -12.22
CA SER A 221 -65.82 73.47 -12.05
C SER A 221 -66.33 73.29 -10.59
N GLY A 222 -65.95 72.21 -9.92
CA GLY A 222 -66.26 71.99 -8.49
C GLY A 222 -65.64 73.02 -7.54
N THR A 223 -64.39 73.44 -7.79
CA THR A 223 -63.69 74.45 -7.00
C THR A 223 -64.22 75.87 -7.23
N ILE A 224 -64.70 76.18 -8.44
CA ILE A 224 -65.36 77.46 -8.74
C ILE A 224 -66.70 77.57 -8.01
N ILE A 225 -67.48 76.49 -7.98
CA ILE A 225 -68.76 76.43 -7.26
C ILE A 225 -68.53 76.59 -5.75
N ALA A 226 -67.54 75.89 -5.18
CA ALA A 226 -67.19 76.01 -3.76
C ALA A 226 -66.80 77.44 -3.35
N ALA A 227 -66.01 78.14 -4.18
CA ALA A 227 -65.66 79.53 -3.95
C ALA A 227 -66.88 80.48 -4.04
N ALA A 228 -67.78 80.25 -5.00
CA ALA A 228 -69.02 81.01 -5.14
C ALA A 228 -69.96 80.82 -3.93
N PHE A 229 -70.06 79.60 -3.38
CA PHE A 229 -70.80 79.34 -2.14
C PHE A 229 -70.18 80.05 -0.94
N GLN A 230 -68.84 80.13 -0.87
CA GLN A 230 -68.16 80.84 0.22
C GLN A 230 -68.37 82.37 0.12
N ASP A 231 -68.37 82.94 -1.08
CA ASP A 231 -68.71 84.36 -1.31
C ASP A 231 -70.18 84.67 -1.02
N LEU A 232 -71.08 83.75 -1.39
CA LEU A 232 -72.50 83.80 -1.07
C LEU A 232 -72.73 83.74 0.45
N ALA A 233 -71.98 82.87 1.16
CA ALA A 233 -72.03 82.75 2.61
C ALA A 233 -71.47 83.98 3.34
N GLN A 234 -70.39 84.59 2.83
CA GLN A 234 -69.83 85.83 3.39
C GLN A 234 -70.77 87.03 3.21
N ASN A 235 -71.59 87.04 2.16
CA ASN A 235 -72.61 88.07 1.91
C ASN A 235 -74.02 87.66 2.36
N ALA A 236 -74.20 86.51 3.02
CA ALA A 236 -75.50 85.97 3.41
C ALA A 236 -76.27 86.89 4.37
N GLY A 237 -75.59 87.77 5.12
CA GLY A 237 -76.25 88.80 5.94
C GLY A 237 -77.02 89.87 5.16
N LYS A 238 -76.86 89.96 3.84
CA LYS A 238 -77.60 90.90 2.95
C LYS A 238 -78.71 90.24 2.13
N ILE A 239 -78.84 88.92 2.20
CA ILE A 239 -79.76 88.12 1.38
C ILE A 239 -80.74 87.43 2.34
N GLY A 240 -81.98 87.92 2.39
CA GLY A 240 -82.93 87.55 3.45
C GLY A 240 -83.30 86.07 3.52
N GLU A 241 -83.64 85.43 2.40
CA GLU A 241 -83.99 84.01 2.34
C GLU A 241 -83.67 83.45 0.95
N LEU A 242 -82.80 82.45 0.88
CA LEU A 242 -82.42 81.78 -0.38
C LEU A 242 -82.85 80.30 -0.31
N ASN A 243 -83.89 79.95 -1.05
CA ASN A 243 -84.38 78.58 -1.14
C ASN A 243 -83.62 77.82 -2.23
N ILE A 244 -82.72 76.92 -1.82
CA ILE A 244 -81.98 76.05 -2.72
C ILE A 244 -82.76 74.75 -2.90
N SER A 245 -83.26 74.49 -4.12
CA SER A 245 -83.96 73.24 -4.40
C SER A 245 -82.98 72.07 -4.62
N PRO A 246 -83.33 70.83 -4.22
CA PRO A 246 -82.48 69.66 -4.41
C PRO A 246 -82.12 69.36 -5.87
N ASP A 247 -82.98 69.75 -6.83
CA ASP A 247 -82.72 69.58 -8.27
C ASP A 247 -81.64 70.54 -8.79
N LEU A 248 -81.58 71.79 -8.29
CA LEU A 248 -80.53 72.76 -8.66
C LEU A 248 -79.15 72.28 -8.19
N LEU A 249 -79.06 71.70 -7.00
CA LEU A 249 -77.81 71.13 -6.47
C LEU A 249 -77.34 69.93 -7.29
N LYS A 250 -78.27 69.08 -7.76
CA LYS A 250 -77.94 67.96 -8.65
C LYS A 250 -77.43 68.43 -10.01
N GLN A 251 -78.05 69.44 -10.60
CA GLN A 251 -77.63 70.00 -11.88
C GLN A 251 -76.24 70.67 -11.80
N LEU A 252 -75.96 71.41 -10.73
CA LEU A 252 -74.63 72.02 -10.52
C LEU A 252 -73.54 70.99 -10.21
N ALA A 253 -73.84 69.91 -9.47
CA ALA A 253 -72.88 68.83 -9.21
C ALA A 253 -72.61 67.96 -10.45
N GLN A 254 -73.57 67.83 -11.38
CA GLN A 254 -73.39 67.11 -12.65
C GLN A 254 -72.64 67.93 -13.70
N GLY A 255 -72.79 69.26 -13.70
CA GLY A 255 -71.94 70.15 -14.50
C GLY A 255 -70.50 70.23 -14.02
N ALA A 256 -70.16 69.58 -12.90
CA ALA A 256 -68.82 69.54 -12.33
C ALA A 256 -67.98 68.31 -12.73
N SER A 257 -68.54 67.41 -13.54
CA SER A 257 -67.94 66.13 -13.93
C SER A 257 -67.77 66.00 -15.45
N ASP A 258 -67.22 67.04 -16.09
CA ASP A 258 -66.55 67.01 -17.39
C ASP A 258 -65.28 67.88 -17.30
#